data_AF-A0A452Y7T9-F1
#
_entry.id   AF-A0A452Y7T9-F1
#
_cell.length_a   1.000
_cell.length_b   1.000
_cell.length_c   1.000
_cell.angle_alpha   90.00
_cell.angle_beta   90.00
_cell.angle_gamma   90.00
#
_symmetry.space_group_name_H-M   'P 1'
#
loop_
_entity.id
_entity.type
_entity.pdbx_description
1 polymer ?
#
loop_
_entity_poly.entity_id
_entity_poly.type
_entity_poly.pdbx_seq_one_letter_code
_entity_poly.pdbx_strand_id
1 'polypeptide(L)'
;GPGKCLINHGGCWHETRNGKTFSACQESGDQNCKCPAGFRGDGVKKCHDIDECKERKACQCPECSCRDTWGGYDCTCSGDLLYIKEHDTCISKTTVQAKAAWAAVWGILVALVIVAAGSYVVYKYRIRSYMDSEIRAIMAQYMPLDSQGEVPNDSHEDHPLAH
;
A
#
# COMPACT_ATOMS: atom_id res chain seq x y z
N GLY A 1 27.95 -39.41 -20.81
CA GLY A 1 28.54 -38.20 -21.43
C GLY A 1 27.55 -37.05 -21.33
N PRO A 2 28.03 -35.79 -21.46
CA PRO A 2 27.14 -34.63 -21.56
C PRO A 2 26.25 -34.75 -22.81
N GLY A 3 24.99 -34.35 -22.70
CA GLY A 3 23.97 -34.41 -23.74
C GLY A 3 23.20 -35.73 -23.83
N LYS A 4 23.38 -36.68 -22.91
CA LYS A 4 22.72 -37.99 -22.98
C LYS A 4 21.19 -37.91 -22.91
N CYS A 5 20.66 -36.92 -22.19
CA CYS A 5 19.22 -36.70 -22.07
C CYS A 5 18.61 -36.00 -23.30
N LEU A 6 19.43 -35.42 -24.19
CA LEU A 6 18.96 -34.79 -25.42
C LEU A 6 18.55 -35.83 -26.47
N ILE A 7 19.12 -37.04 -26.41
CA ILE A 7 18.83 -38.13 -27.32
C ILE A 7 17.85 -39.08 -26.63
N ASN A 8 16.59 -39.05 -27.07
CA ASN A 8 15.51 -39.93 -26.58
C ASN A 8 15.42 -40.01 -25.04
N HIS A 9 15.58 -38.87 -24.35
CA HIS A 9 15.56 -38.78 -22.88
C HIS A 9 16.48 -39.81 -22.19
N GLY A 10 17.61 -40.16 -22.81
CA GLY A 10 18.56 -41.14 -22.27
C GLY A 10 18.01 -42.55 -22.09
N GLY A 11 16.91 -42.91 -22.80
CA GLY A 11 16.21 -44.19 -22.64
C GLY A 11 15.35 -44.27 -21.38
N CYS A 12 15.14 -43.15 -20.69
CA CYS A 12 14.33 -43.05 -19.49
C CYS A 12 12.88 -42.70 -19.81
N TRP A 13 12.01 -42.91 -18.81
CA TRP A 13 10.61 -42.50 -18.91
C TRP A 13 10.51 -40.99 -19.16
N HIS A 14 9.62 -40.61 -20.07
CA HIS A 14 9.21 -39.25 -20.30
C HIS A 14 7.73 -39.21 -20.66
N GLU A 15 7.05 -38.15 -20.27
CA GLU A 15 5.65 -37.94 -20.62
C GLU A 15 5.40 -36.44 -20.81
N THR A 16 4.52 -36.11 -21.76
CA THR A 16 4.10 -34.74 -22.03
C THR A 16 2.60 -34.62 -21.86
N ARG A 17 2.15 -33.70 -21.01
CA ARG A 17 0.74 -33.43 -20.77
C ARG A 17 0.53 -31.93 -20.66
N ASN A 18 -0.48 -31.42 -21.35
CA ASN A 18 -0.84 -29.98 -21.36
C ASN A 18 0.36 -29.05 -21.65
N GLY A 19 1.26 -29.46 -22.55
CA GLY A 19 2.44 -28.66 -22.94
C GLY A 19 3.59 -28.66 -21.92
N LYS A 20 3.49 -29.43 -20.82
CA LYS A 20 4.60 -29.67 -19.88
C LYS A 20 5.18 -31.05 -20.14
N THR A 21 6.50 -31.15 -20.22
CA THR A 21 7.21 -32.42 -20.41
C THR A 21 8.06 -32.72 -19.18
N PHE A 22 7.85 -33.89 -18.58
CA PHE A 22 8.67 -34.40 -17.50
C PHE A 22 9.48 -35.59 -18.00
N SER A 23 10.73 -35.71 -17.56
CA SER A 23 11.59 -36.83 -17.91
C SER A 23 12.39 -37.29 -16.70
N ALA A 24 12.59 -38.60 -16.59
CA ALA A 24 13.38 -39.22 -15.54
C ALA A 24 14.89 -39.25 -15.85
N CYS A 25 15.33 -38.60 -16.92
CA CYS A 25 16.73 -38.54 -17.29
C CYS A 25 17.48 -37.50 -16.47
N GLN A 26 18.59 -37.90 -15.84
CA GLN A 26 19.43 -37.01 -15.05
C GLN A 26 20.81 -36.84 -15.70
N GLU A 27 21.19 -35.59 -15.97
CA GLU A 27 22.45 -35.27 -16.65
C GLU A 27 23.68 -35.70 -15.83
N SER A 28 23.58 -35.61 -14.50
CA SER A 28 24.65 -35.87 -13.52
C SER A 28 24.72 -37.32 -12.98
N GLY A 29 23.82 -38.23 -13.38
CA GLY A 29 23.80 -39.61 -12.85
C GLY A 29 24.39 -40.68 -13.78
N ASP A 30 25.07 -41.68 -13.24
CA ASP A 30 25.48 -42.89 -13.95
C ASP A 30 24.24 -43.72 -14.31
N GLN A 31 23.78 -43.65 -15.57
CA GLN A 31 22.75 -44.48 -16.24
C GLN A 31 21.43 -44.80 -15.50
N ASN A 32 21.22 -44.31 -14.29
CA ASN A 32 20.06 -44.59 -13.47
C ASN A 32 19.01 -43.52 -13.75
N CYS A 33 17.96 -43.90 -14.46
CA CYS A 33 16.76 -43.08 -14.60
C CYS A 33 16.14 -42.85 -13.22
N LYS A 34 15.85 -41.60 -12.89
CA LYS A 34 15.24 -41.20 -11.62
C LYS A 34 14.04 -40.31 -11.90
N CYS A 35 12.87 -40.69 -11.38
CA CYS A 35 11.67 -39.87 -11.54
C CYS A 35 11.90 -38.44 -11.05
N PRO A 36 11.39 -37.43 -11.76
CA PRO A 36 11.52 -36.04 -11.35
C PRO A 36 10.74 -35.77 -10.06
N ALA A 37 10.96 -34.61 -9.44
CA ALA A 37 10.22 -34.20 -8.26
C ALA A 37 8.70 -34.18 -8.55
N GLY A 38 7.90 -34.63 -7.58
CA GLY A 38 6.45 -34.84 -7.74
C GLY A 38 6.07 -36.20 -8.33
N PHE A 39 7.05 -37.04 -8.69
CA PHE A 39 6.79 -38.37 -9.24
C PHE A 39 7.53 -39.48 -8.49
N ARG A 40 6.94 -40.68 -8.44
CA ARG A 40 7.53 -41.90 -7.89
C ARG A 40 7.45 -43.07 -8.86
N GLY A 41 8.46 -43.92 -8.86
CA GLY A 41 8.48 -45.09 -9.74
C GLY A 41 9.90 -45.59 -10.02
N ASP A 42 10.01 -46.41 -11.05
CA ASP A 42 11.27 -47.02 -11.49
C ASP A 42 12.10 -46.10 -12.38
N GLY A 43 11.54 -44.98 -12.86
CA GLY A 43 12.23 -44.01 -13.72
C GLY A 43 12.48 -44.49 -15.15
N VAL A 44 12.47 -45.80 -15.39
CA VAL A 44 12.72 -46.41 -16.70
C VAL A 44 11.40 -46.61 -17.46
N LYS A 45 10.42 -47.29 -16.85
CA LYS A 45 9.16 -47.63 -17.53
C LYS A 45 8.00 -46.75 -17.10
N LYS A 46 7.92 -46.37 -15.82
CA LYS A 46 6.78 -45.63 -15.27
C LYS A 46 7.20 -44.71 -14.14
N CYS A 47 6.80 -43.45 -14.25
CA CYS A 47 6.73 -42.53 -13.13
C CYS A 47 5.26 -42.17 -12.90
N HIS A 48 4.78 -42.38 -11.69
CA HIS A 48 3.44 -42.02 -11.26
C HIS A 48 3.51 -40.72 -10.47
N ASP A 49 2.56 -39.84 -10.74
CA ASP A 49 2.34 -38.60 -10.01
C ASP A 49 2.10 -38.91 -8.52
N ILE A 50 2.71 -38.12 -7.65
CA ILE A 50 2.55 -38.23 -6.20
C ILE A 50 1.44 -37.25 -5.81
N ASP A 51 0.38 -37.76 -5.20
CA ASP A 51 -0.67 -36.90 -4.66
C ASP A 51 -0.21 -36.33 -3.30
N GLU A 52 0.46 -35.18 -3.33
CA GLU A 52 1.00 -34.57 -2.11
C GLU A 52 -0.11 -34.08 -1.16
N CYS A 53 -1.32 -33.85 -1.67
CA CYS A 53 -2.49 -33.49 -0.89
C CYS A 53 -2.98 -34.66 -0.03
N LYS A 54 -3.08 -35.87 -0.60
CA LYS A 54 -3.46 -37.08 0.15
C LYS A 54 -2.40 -37.49 1.16
N GLU A 55 -1.12 -37.34 0.82
CA GLU A 55 -0.02 -37.67 1.72
C GLU A 55 0.16 -36.64 2.85
N ARG A 56 -0.66 -35.56 2.89
CA ARG A 56 -0.57 -34.43 3.84
C ARG A 56 0.83 -33.82 3.95
N LYS A 57 1.61 -33.94 2.88
CA LYS A 57 2.96 -33.35 2.79
C LYS A 57 2.92 -31.89 2.35
N ALA A 58 1.80 -31.47 1.77
CA ALA A 58 1.61 -30.13 1.22
C ALA A 58 0.38 -29.44 1.84
N CYS A 59 0.41 -28.10 1.88
CA CYS A 59 -0.70 -27.23 2.31
C CYS A 59 -1.24 -27.58 3.72
N GLN A 60 -0.40 -27.64 4.75
CA GLN A 60 -0.81 -28.04 6.11
C GLN A 60 -1.59 -26.96 6.89
N CYS A 61 -1.84 -25.81 6.29
CA CYS A 61 -2.57 -24.71 6.90
C CYS A 61 -4.09 -24.99 6.97
N PRO A 62 -4.77 -24.63 8.08
CA PRO A 62 -6.18 -24.96 8.31
C PRO A 62 -7.15 -24.28 7.33
N GLU A 63 -6.77 -23.14 6.73
CA GLU A 63 -7.59 -22.41 5.76
C GLU A 63 -7.12 -22.58 4.29
N CYS A 64 -6.23 -23.55 4.07
CA CYS A 64 -5.70 -23.86 2.76
C CYS A 64 -6.48 -24.99 2.08
N SER A 65 -6.75 -24.79 0.80
CA SER A 65 -7.24 -25.83 -0.10
C SER A 65 -6.07 -26.34 -0.94
N CYS A 66 -5.81 -27.65 -0.86
CA CYS A 66 -4.82 -28.32 -1.68
C CYS A 66 -5.48 -28.86 -2.95
N ARG A 67 -4.92 -28.54 -4.12
CA ARG A 67 -5.30 -29.14 -5.39
C ARG A 67 -4.11 -29.88 -5.97
N ASP A 68 -4.25 -31.19 -6.09
CA ASP A 68 -3.27 -32.05 -6.74
C ASP A 68 -3.19 -31.72 -8.24
N THR A 69 -1.98 -31.69 -8.79
CA THR A 69 -1.73 -31.37 -10.20
C THR A 69 -0.67 -32.28 -10.78
N TRP A 70 -0.70 -32.50 -12.09
CA TRP A 70 0.30 -33.37 -12.69
C TRP A 70 1.71 -32.75 -12.62
N GLY A 71 2.58 -33.39 -11.84
CA GLY A 71 3.93 -32.97 -11.50
C GLY A 71 4.06 -32.10 -10.25
N GLY A 72 3.03 -32.02 -9.40
CA GLY A 72 3.09 -31.38 -8.09
C GLY A 72 1.74 -30.90 -7.59
N TYR A 73 1.71 -29.85 -6.77
CA TYR A 73 0.46 -29.40 -6.15
C TYR A 73 0.31 -27.89 -6.21
N ASP A 74 -0.93 -27.44 -6.12
CA ASP A 74 -1.31 -26.03 -6.03
C ASP A 74 -2.05 -25.81 -4.71
N CYS A 75 -1.50 -24.95 -3.84
CA CYS A 75 -2.15 -24.56 -2.59
C CYS A 75 -2.81 -23.19 -2.78
N THR A 76 -4.10 -23.12 -2.50
CA THR A 76 -4.85 -21.85 -2.49
C THR A 76 -5.37 -21.57 -1.10
N CYS A 77 -5.32 -20.32 -0.65
CA CYS A 77 -5.96 -19.90 0.59
C CYS A 77 -7.43 -19.55 0.32
N SER A 78 -8.28 -19.70 1.33
CA SER A 78 -9.66 -19.23 1.28
C SER A 78 -9.71 -17.69 1.21
N GLY A 79 -10.59 -17.10 0.40
CA GLY A 79 -10.76 -15.65 0.28
C GLY A 79 -9.65 -14.93 -0.51
N ASP A 80 -9.39 -13.65 -0.18
CA ASP A 80 -8.38 -12.78 -0.83
C ASP A 80 -6.97 -12.94 -0.23
N LEU A 81 -6.64 -14.14 0.24
CA LEU A 81 -5.36 -14.44 0.88
C LEU A 81 -4.37 -15.02 -0.15
N LEU A 82 -3.12 -14.56 -0.07
CA LEU A 82 -2.01 -15.05 -0.88
C LEU A 82 -1.26 -16.14 -0.12
N TYR A 83 -1.09 -17.30 -0.75
CA TYR A 83 -0.32 -18.42 -0.21
C TYR A 83 1.18 -18.23 -0.45
N ILE A 84 2.01 -18.45 0.58
CA ILE A 84 3.47 -18.38 0.51
C ILE A 84 4.04 -19.76 0.81
N LYS A 85 4.63 -20.41 -0.21
CA LYS A 85 5.16 -21.78 -0.14
C LYS A 85 6.29 -21.98 0.87
N GLU A 86 7.08 -20.95 1.16
CA GLU A 86 8.25 -21.06 2.05
C GLU A 86 7.89 -21.20 3.54
N HIS A 87 6.76 -20.62 3.94
CA HIS A 87 6.29 -20.63 5.33
C HIS A 87 4.94 -21.35 5.52
N ASP A 88 4.34 -21.88 4.45
CA ASP A 88 2.99 -22.47 4.47
C ASP A 88 1.94 -21.54 5.10
N THR A 89 2.08 -20.23 4.87
CA THR A 89 1.20 -19.21 5.46
C THR A 89 0.32 -18.53 4.42
N CYS A 90 -0.91 -18.23 4.82
CA CYS A 90 -1.83 -17.38 4.09
C CYS A 90 -1.74 -15.94 4.62
N ILE A 91 -1.39 -15.00 3.75
CA ILE A 91 -1.36 -13.57 4.11
C ILE A 91 -2.47 -12.86 3.34
N SER A 92 -3.33 -12.14 4.06
CA SER A 92 -4.35 -11.31 3.40
C SER A 92 -3.71 -10.21 2.57
N LYS A 93 -4.15 -10.07 1.31
CA LYS A 93 -4.00 -8.82 0.55
C LYS A 93 -4.92 -7.75 1.13
N THR A 94 -4.97 -7.62 2.44
CA THR A 94 -5.64 -6.47 3.04
C THR A 94 -4.81 -5.25 2.66
N THR A 95 -5.52 -4.29 2.07
CA THR A 95 -5.19 -2.91 1.70
C THR A 95 -4.66 -2.06 2.88
N VAL A 96 -3.87 -2.66 3.76
CA VAL A 96 -3.24 -2.06 4.94
C VAL A 96 -2.17 -1.06 4.53
N GLN A 97 -1.52 -1.27 3.37
CA GLN A 97 -0.51 -0.33 2.89
C GLN A 97 -1.12 0.96 2.32
N ALA A 98 -2.33 0.91 1.76
CA ALA A 98 -3.00 2.11 1.27
C ALA A 98 -3.59 2.93 2.44
N LYS A 99 -4.38 2.31 3.32
CA LYS A 99 -5.07 3.05 4.40
C LYS A 99 -4.10 3.73 5.37
N ALA A 100 -3.00 3.07 5.74
CA ALA A 100 -2.01 3.64 6.64
C ALA A 100 -1.19 4.76 5.98
N ALA A 101 -0.80 4.60 4.72
CA ALA A 101 -0.06 5.62 3.98
C ALA A 101 -0.91 6.89 3.76
N TRP A 102 -2.18 6.74 3.39
CA TRP A 102 -3.09 7.87 3.26
C TRP A 102 -3.31 8.57 4.61
N ALA A 103 -3.52 7.84 5.70
CA ALA A 103 -3.68 8.44 7.03
C ALA A 103 -2.46 9.27 7.47
N ALA A 104 -1.24 8.80 7.19
CA ALA A 104 -0.01 9.54 7.48
C ALA A 104 0.10 10.83 6.65
N VAL A 105 -0.22 10.78 5.36
CA VAL A 105 -0.22 11.96 4.47
C VAL A 105 -1.21 13.02 4.95
N TRP A 106 -2.44 12.61 5.25
CA TRP A 106 -3.46 13.53 5.76
C TRP A 106 -3.08 14.12 7.13
N GLY A 107 -2.46 13.33 8.01
CA GLY A 107 -1.95 13.81 9.30
C GLY A 107 -0.87 14.90 9.16
N ILE A 108 0.07 14.72 8.23
CA ILE A 108 1.12 15.71 7.95
C ILE A 108 0.52 17.00 7.37
N LEU A 109 -0.42 16.90 6.43
CA LEU A 109 -1.08 18.07 5.85
C LEU A 109 -1.84 18.89 6.90
N VAL A 110 -2.58 18.22 7.80
CA VAL A 110 -3.29 18.89 8.90
C VAL A 110 -2.32 19.60 9.83
N ALA A 111 -1.20 18.96 10.19
CA ALA A 111 -0.18 19.58 11.04
C ALA A 111 0.42 20.84 10.39
N LEU A 112 0.72 20.81 9.09
CA LEU A 112 1.22 21.97 8.36
C LEU A 112 0.21 23.13 8.32
N VAL A 113 -1.08 22.83 8.13
CA VAL A 113 -2.14 23.83 8.15
C VAL A 113 -2.27 24.48 9.54
N ILE A 114 -2.18 23.70 10.62
CA ILE A 114 -2.25 24.22 11.99
C ILE A 114 -1.05 25.13 12.28
N VAL A 115 0.16 24.74 11.88
CA VAL A 115 1.37 25.56 12.06
C VAL A 115 1.27 26.86 11.25
N ALA A 116 0.82 26.79 9.99
CA ALA A 116 0.64 27.96 9.15
C ALA A 116 -0.43 28.92 9.70
N ALA A 117 -1.57 28.39 10.15
CA ALA A 117 -2.62 29.20 10.75
C ALA A 117 -2.17 29.83 12.09
N GLY A 118 -1.51 29.05 12.95
CA GLY A 118 -0.97 29.54 14.22
C GLY A 118 0.06 30.66 14.03
N SER A 119 1.00 30.46 13.10
CA SER A 119 2.00 31.49 12.76
C SER A 119 1.37 32.75 12.16
N TYR A 120 0.38 32.62 11.27
CA TYR A 120 -0.37 33.76 10.72
C TYR A 120 -1.12 34.56 11.79
N VAL A 121 -1.78 33.88 12.74
CA VAL A 121 -2.48 34.52 13.86
C VAL A 121 -1.50 35.28 14.75
N VAL A 122 -0.37 34.68 15.11
CA VAL A 122 0.67 35.33 15.92
C VAL A 122 1.27 36.54 15.19
N TYR A 123 1.57 36.41 13.89
CA TYR A 123 2.07 37.49 13.06
C TYR A 123 1.10 38.68 13.04
N LYS A 124 -0.19 38.41 12.80
CA LYS A 124 -1.23 39.45 12.76
C LYS A 124 -1.46 40.08 14.13
N TYR A 125 -1.44 39.30 15.20
CA TYR A 125 -1.58 39.81 16.57
C TYR A 125 -0.40 40.71 16.96
N ARG A 126 0.83 40.29 16.65
CA ARG A 126 2.05 41.08 16.88
C ARG A 126 2.03 42.39 16.10
N ILE A 127 1.66 42.39 14.82
CA ILE A 127 1.53 43.62 14.02
C ILE A 127 0.50 44.57 14.63
N ARG A 128 -0.65 44.04 15.06
CA ARG A 128 -1.69 44.87 15.67
C ARG A 128 -1.23 45.47 17.00
N SER A 129 -0.46 44.72 17.79
CA SER A 129 0.14 45.23 19.04
C SER A 129 1.26 46.25 18.81
N TYR A 130 2.05 46.11 17.73
CA TYR A 130 3.11 47.05 17.37
C TYR A 130 2.53 48.43 16.99
N MET A 131 1.31 48.48 16.44
CA MET A 131 0.63 49.72 16.11
C MET A 131 0.10 50.50 17.34
N ASP A 132 -0.05 49.86 18.50
CA ASP A 132 -0.62 50.53 19.69
C ASP A 132 0.44 51.23 20.56
N SER A 133 1.72 50.87 20.46
CA SER A 133 2.78 51.38 21.36
C SER A 133 3.78 52.35 20.77
N GLU A 134 3.85 52.55 19.44
CA GLU A 134 4.82 53.49 18.84
C GLU A 134 4.20 54.65 18.04
N ILE A 135 2.91 54.64 17.71
CA ILE A 135 2.27 55.70 16.89
C ILE A 135 1.40 56.67 17.71
N ARG A 136 1.24 56.49 19.03
CA ARG A 136 0.63 57.53 19.88
C ARG A 136 1.60 58.63 20.32
N ALA A 137 2.90 58.44 20.13
CA ALA A 137 3.93 59.42 20.52
C ALA A 137 4.26 60.46 19.43
N ILE A 138 4.05 60.15 18.14
CA ILE A 138 4.47 61.04 17.03
C ILE A 138 3.29 61.86 16.46
N MET A 139 2.02 61.44 16.63
CA MET A 139 0.85 62.21 16.18
C MET A 139 0.27 63.19 17.20
N ALA A 140 0.84 63.29 18.41
CA ALA A 140 0.36 64.25 19.42
C ALA A 140 0.78 65.71 19.16
N GLN A 141 1.51 65.99 18.07
CA GLN A 141 2.10 67.31 17.81
C GLN A 141 1.52 68.06 16.59
N TYR A 142 0.42 67.58 15.96
CA TYR A 142 -0.17 68.28 14.81
C TYR A 142 -1.70 68.40 14.79
N MET A 143 -2.37 68.44 15.95
CA MET A 143 -3.76 68.94 15.96
C MET A 143 -4.03 69.73 17.24
N PRO A 144 -3.90 71.07 17.21
CA PRO A 144 -4.41 71.91 18.28
C PRO A 144 -5.94 71.94 18.20
N LEU A 145 -6.58 71.71 19.35
CA LEU A 145 -7.98 72.00 19.59
C LEU A 145 -8.16 73.52 19.60
N ASP A 146 -8.58 74.11 18.50
CA ASP A 146 -9.22 75.43 18.56
C ASP A 146 -10.67 75.23 19.03
N SER A 147 -10.83 75.29 20.35
CA SER A 147 -12.07 75.72 20.95
C SER A 147 -12.09 77.24 20.95
N GLN A 148 -13.00 77.85 20.17
CA GLN A 148 -13.88 78.95 20.60
C GLN A 148 -14.56 79.58 19.39
N GLY A 149 -15.88 79.75 19.48
CA GLY A 149 -16.62 80.59 18.55
C GLY A 149 -18.13 80.30 18.53
N GLU A 150 -18.83 80.84 19.53
CA GLU A 150 -20.22 81.34 19.47
C GLU A 150 -21.43 80.37 19.29
N VAL A 151 -22.34 80.45 20.27
CA VAL A 151 -23.79 80.09 20.28
C VAL A 151 -24.59 81.08 19.38
N PRO A 152 -25.93 81.02 19.11
CA PRO A 152 -26.99 80.03 19.41
C PRO A 152 -28.04 79.78 18.29
N ASN A 153 -28.96 78.86 18.60
CA ASN A 153 -30.40 78.85 18.30
C ASN A 153 -30.97 78.54 16.89
N ASP A 154 -32.02 77.71 16.97
CA ASP A 154 -33.30 77.77 16.26
C ASP A 154 -33.60 76.90 15.03
N SER A 155 -34.86 76.45 15.07
CA SER A 155 -35.67 75.53 14.29
C SER A 155 -35.62 75.60 12.75
N HIS A 156 -35.86 74.47 12.08
CA HIS A 156 -37.11 74.26 11.33
C HIS A 156 -37.25 72.81 10.78
N GLU A 157 -38.49 72.31 10.86
CA GLU A 157 -39.10 71.25 10.05
C GLU A 157 -38.66 71.22 8.57
N ASP A 158 -38.52 70.03 7.98
CA ASP A 158 -39.62 69.44 7.19
C ASP A 158 -39.33 67.97 6.80
N HIS A 159 -40.41 67.19 6.75
CA HIS A 159 -40.51 65.87 6.11
C HIS A 159 -40.78 66.14 4.60
N PRO A 160 -41.19 65.21 3.69
CA PRO A 160 -41.45 63.78 3.83
C PRO A 160 -41.02 62.89 2.61
N LEU A 161 -41.20 61.55 2.77
CA LEU A 161 -41.71 60.52 1.81
C LEU A 161 -40.95 60.25 0.48
N ALA A 162 -40.92 59.07 -0.15
CA ALA A 162 -41.45 57.71 0.09
C ALA A 162 -40.81 56.74 -0.94
N HIS A 163 -40.60 55.48 -0.57
CA HIS A 163 -41.10 54.29 -1.28
C HIS A 163 -40.87 53.02 -0.46
#